data_AF-A0A2S8HQA2-F1
#
_entry.id   AF-A0A2S8HQA2-F1
#
_cell.length_a   1.000
_cell.length_b   1.000
_cell.length_c   1.000
_cell.angle_alpha   90.00
_cell.angle_beta   90.00
_cell.angle_gamma   90.00
#
_symmetry.space_group_name_H-M   'P 1'
#
loop_
_entity.id
_entity.type
_entity.pdbx_description
1 polymer ?
#
loop_
_entity_poly.entity_id
_entity_poly.type
_entity_poly.pdbx_seq_one_letter_code
_entity_poly.pdbx_strand_id
1 'polypeptide(L)'
;MYLRWIRLFRGYCEQCGLNERAQLTRDGARRFFGWYARRHSVSPDTASIAGTALYALNRVYYVLGRDPPPWHVQLIAVRPAIALLRAYADYLVAHRGSPAVTVHKRLTHIGYFLRHLRVYDRTWRSMTLADVDAFLVDCSRRYAHTTTADIAGSIRSFSRFLFATGRSSR
;
A
#
# COMPACT_ATOMS: atom_id res chain seq x y z
N MET A 1 14.49 8.35 -26.33
CA MET A 1 14.47 8.51 -24.85
C MET A 1 14.61 7.19 -24.10
N TYR A 2 13.89 6.14 -24.50
CA TYR A 2 13.91 4.78 -23.91
C TYR A 2 15.31 4.15 -23.73
N LEU A 3 16.12 4.12 -24.80
CA LEU A 3 17.47 3.52 -24.77
C LEU A 3 18.42 4.20 -23.79
N ARG A 4 18.24 5.51 -23.53
CA ARG A 4 19.05 6.24 -22.55
C ARG A 4 18.81 5.72 -21.14
N TRP A 5 17.55 5.52 -20.77
CA TRP A 5 17.18 4.98 -19.45
C TRP A 5 17.65 3.55 -19.25
N ILE A 6 17.60 2.72 -20.30
CA ILE A 6 18.13 1.36 -20.27
C ILE A 6 19.65 1.37 -20.04
N ARG A 7 20.41 2.24 -20.72
CA ARG A 7 21.87 2.36 -20.50
C ARG A 7 22.19 2.84 -19.08
N LEU A 8 21.46 3.84 -18.57
CA LEU A 8 21.64 4.32 -17.19
C LEU A 8 21.32 3.24 -16.16
N PHE A 9 20.30 2.44 -16.40
CA PHE A 9 19.93 1.33 -15.55
C PHE A 9 20.98 0.20 -15.54
N ARG A 10 21.58 -0.10 -16.70
CA ARG A 10 22.70 -1.04 -16.78
C ARG A 10 23.91 -0.55 -16.01
N GLY A 11 24.29 0.71 -16.19
CA GLY A 11 25.37 1.33 -15.41
C GLY A 11 25.08 1.34 -13.90
N TYR A 12 23.82 1.55 -13.49
CA TYR A 12 23.40 1.39 -12.10
C TYR A 12 23.59 -0.05 -11.60
N CYS A 13 23.18 -1.05 -12.39
CA CYS A 13 23.34 -2.45 -12.02
C CYS A 13 24.81 -2.84 -11.91
N GLU A 14 25.65 -2.43 -12.86
CA GLU A 14 27.10 -2.65 -12.84
C GLU A 14 27.75 -1.99 -11.62
N GLN A 15 27.46 -0.70 -11.38
CA GLN A 15 28.05 0.06 -10.28
C GLN A 15 27.61 -0.46 -8.90
N CYS A 16 26.44 -1.08 -8.80
CA CYS A 16 25.92 -1.67 -7.56
C CYS A 16 26.11 -3.19 -7.48
N GLY A 17 26.76 -3.83 -8.46
CA GLY A 17 26.94 -5.29 -8.51
C GLY A 17 25.63 -6.09 -8.56
N LEU A 18 24.57 -5.50 -9.13
CA LEU A 18 23.24 -6.09 -9.20
C LEU A 18 23.05 -6.85 -10.53
N ASN A 19 22.30 -7.95 -10.47
CA ASN A 19 21.88 -8.66 -11.67
C ASN A 19 20.78 -7.86 -12.40
N GLU A 20 21.06 -7.37 -13.62
CA GLU A 20 20.12 -6.59 -14.45
C GLU A 20 18.74 -7.25 -14.53
N ARG A 21 18.70 -8.54 -14.88
CA ARG A 21 17.44 -9.29 -15.04
C ARG A 21 16.63 -9.34 -13.75
N ALA A 22 17.29 -9.59 -12.62
CA ALA A 22 16.61 -9.63 -11.32
C ALA A 22 16.04 -8.26 -10.91
N GLN A 23 16.63 -7.16 -11.39
CA GLN A 23 16.18 -5.80 -11.11
C GLN A 23 15.12 -5.28 -12.08
N LEU A 24 14.75 -6.02 -13.14
CA LEU A 24 13.67 -5.67 -14.07
C LEU A 24 12.28 -5.91 -13.47
N THR A 25 12.04 -5.30 -12.31
CA THR A 25 10.76 -5.29 -11.60
C THR A 25 10.37 -3.84 -11.30
N ARG A 26 9.09 -3.59 -10.99
CA ARG A 26 8.63 -2.25 -10.62
C ARG A 26 9.37 -1.68 -9.41
N ASP A 27 9.72 -2.52 -8.43
CA ASP A 27 10.47 -2.09 -7.26
C ASP A 27 11.95 -1.87 -7.57
N GLY A 28 12.56 -2.69 -8.43
CA GLY A 28 13.90 -2.44 -8.95
C GLY A 28 13.99 -1.11 -9.72
N ALA A 29 12.99 -0.81 -10.56
CA ALA A 29 12.87 0.47 -11.26
C ALA A 29 12.74 1.67 -10.31
N ARG A 30 11.98 1.53 -9.21
CA ARG A 30 11.89 2.55 -8.16
C ARG A 30 13.20 2.76 -7.42
N ARG A 31 13.92 1.70 -7.07
CA ARG A 31 15.24 1.78 -6.41
C ARG A 31 16.26 2.44 -7.32
N PHE A 32 16.28 2.08 -8.60
CA PHE A 32 17.08 2.75 -9.63
C PHE A 32 16.77 4.24 -9.69
N PHE A 33 15.49 4.63 -9.77
CA PHE A 33 15.13 6.05 -9.82
C PHE A 33 15.53 6.80 -8.53
N GLY A 34 15.29 6.21 -7.36
CA GLY A 34 15.71 6.81 -6.08
C GLY A 34 17.24 6.92 -5.94
N TRP A 35 17.99 6.03 -6.55
CA TRP A 35 19.45 6.15 -6.67
C TRP A 35 19.84 7.28 -7.64
N TYR A 36 19.19 7.36 -8.80
CA TYR A 36 19.48 8.37 -9.82
C TYR A 36 19.11 9.79 -9.35
N ALA A 37 17.96 9.95 -8.69
CA ALA A 37 17.46 11.21 -8.15
C ALA A 37 18.28 11.73 -6.95
N ARG A 38 19.02 10.87 -6.25
CA ARG A 38 19.98 11.31 -5.22
C ARG A 38 21.26 11.91 -5.82
N ARG A 39 21.59 11.56 -7.07
CA ARG A 39 22.79 12.05 -7.79
C ARG A 39 22.47 13.21 -8.73
N HIS A 40 21.21 13.37 -9.11
CA HIS A 40 20.77 14.38 -10.03
C HIS A 40 19.46 14.98 -9.54
N SER A 41 19.32 16.30 -9.54
CA SER A 41 18.04 16.95 -9.25
C SER A 41 17.08 16.72 -10.41
N VAL A 42 16.15 15.76 -10.29
CA VAL A 42 15.24 15.37 -11.37
C VAL A 42 13.77 15.48 -10.96
N SER A 43 12.92 15.79 -11.93
CA SER A 43 11.47 15.90 -11.75
C SER A 43 10.78 14.53 -11.60
N PRO A 44 9.61 14.46 -10.95
CA PRO A 44 8.82 13.24 -10.81
C PRO A 44 8.39 12.61 -12.14
N ASP A 45 8.13 13.41 -13.17
CA ASP A 45 7.74 12.93 -14.52
C ASP A 45 8.83 12.06 -15.15
N THR A 46 10.08 12.36 -14.80
CA THR A 46 11.23 11.60 -15.27
C THR A 46 11.23 10.16 -14.73
N ALA A 47 10.66 9.94 -13.53
CA ALA A 47 10.48 8.61 -12.94
C ALA A 47 9.49 7.76 -13.74
N SER A 48 8.42 8.39 -14.25
CA SER A 48 7.41 7.73 -15.07
C SER A 48 8.02 7.24 -16.38
N ILE A 49 8.81 8.10 -17.05
CA ILE A 49 9.49 7.77 -18.31
C ILE A 49 10.51 6.64 -18.11
N ALA A 50 11.30 6.70 -17.03
CA ALA A 50 12.24 5.64 -16.66
C ALA A 50 11.52 4.31 -16.39
N GLY A 51 10.41 4.35 -15.66
CA GLY A 51 9.57 3.18 -15.37
C GLY A 51 9.01 2.52 -16.63
N THR A 52 8.47 3.31 -17.56
CA THR A 52 7.96 2.79 -18.84
C THR A 52 9.07 2.17 -19.68
N ALA A 53 10.29 2.72 -19.63
CA ALA A 53 11.41 2.17 -20.36
C ALA A 53 11.90 0.83 -19.81
N LEU A 54 11.95 0.68 -18.50
CA LEU A 54 12.30 -0.59 -17.85
C LEU A 54 11.20 -1.64 -18.02
N TYR A 55 9.93 -1.21 -18.05
CA TYR A 55 8.82 -2.11 -18.39
C TYR A 55 8.93 -2.64 -19.83
N ALA A 56 9.24 -1.77 -20.79
CA ALA A 56 9.45 -2.18 -22.18
C ALA A 56 10.62 -3.18 -22.29
N LEU A 57 11.70 -2.97 -21.55
CA LEU A 57 12.83 -3.90 -21.50
C LEU A 57 12.46 -5.26 -20.89
N ASN A 58 11.71 -5.26 -19.77
CA ASN A 58 11.17 -6.49 -19.17
C ASN A 58 10.31 -7.26 -20.19
N ARG A 59 9.44 -6.56 -20.93
CA ARG A 59 8.61 -7.19 -21.97
C ARG A 59 9.43 -7.79 -23.10
N VAL A 60 10.49 -7.11 -23.55
CA VAL A 60 11.41 -7.66 -24.56
C VAL A 60 12.08 -8.93 -24.03
N TYR A 61 12.53 -8.96 -22.78
CA TYR A 61 13.14 -10.15 -22.19
C TYR A 61 12.17 -11.33 -22.10
N TYR A 62 10.91 -11.04 -21.81
CA TYR A 62 9.85 -12.04 -21.81
C TYR A 62 9.65 -12.66 -23.20
N VAL A 63 9.54 -11.82 -24.25
CA VAL A 63 9.40 -12.28 -25.64
C VAL A 63 10.62 -13.07 -26.11
N LEU A 64 11.82 -12.69 -25.66
CA LEU A 64 13.07 -13.38 -25.97
C LEU A 64 13.30 -14.67 -25.17
N GLY A 65 12.33 -15.13 -24.37
CA GLY A 65 12.44 -16.37 -23.59
C GLY A 65 13.50 -16.31 -22.49
N ARG A 66 13.84 -15.11 -21.99
CA ARG A 66 14.84 -14.93 -20.93
C ARG A 66 14.26 -14.99 -19.52
N ASP A 67 12.97 -15.33 -19.40
CA ASP A 67 12.19 -15.45 -18.17
C ASP A 67 12.51 -14.34 -17.15
N PRO A 68 12.20 -13.07 -17.48
CA PRO A 68 12.38 -12.00 -16.52
C PRO A 68 11.39 -12.18 -15.35
N PRO A 69 11.73 -11.68 -14.16
CA PRO A 69 10.78 -11.68 -13.05
C PRO A 69 9.49 -10.95 -13.45
N PRO A 70 8.34 -11.34 -12.89
CA PRO A 70 7.09 -10.66 -13.16
C PRO A 70 7.24 -9.17 -12.81
N TRP A 71 6.87 -8.29 -13.74
CA TRP A 71 7.06 -6.84 -13.59
C TRP A 71 6.46 -6.32 -12.27
N HIS A 72 5.31 -6.87 -11.90
CA HIS A 72 4.81 -6.81 -10.55
C HIS A 72 5.29 -8.06 -9.81
N VAL A 73 6.29 -7.91 -8.95
CA VAL A 73 6.51 -8.91 -7.90
C VAL A 73 5.25 -8.84 -7.05
N GLN A 74 4.33 -9.79 -7.25
CA GLN A 74 3.32 -10.04 -6.24
C GLN A 74 4.08 -10.53 -5.02
N LEU A 75 4.43 -9.60 -4.14
CA LEU A 75 4.71 -9.94 -2.76
C LEU A 75 3.43 -10.60 -2.24
N ILE A 76 3.39 -11.93 -2.25
CA ILE A 76 2.48 -12.74 -1.44
C ILE A 76 2.96 -12.62 0.04
N ALA A 77 3.16 -11.39 0.49
CA ALA A 77 2.96 -11.01 1.86
C ALA A 77 1.62 -10.29 1.79
N VAL A 78 0.53 -10.98 2.11
CA VAL A 78 -0.77 -10.33 2.29
C VAL A 78 -0.49 -9.11 3.17
N ARG A 79 -0.60 -7.90 2.60
CA ARG A 79 -0.26 -6.67 3.32
C ARG A 79 -0.94 -6.76 4.68
N PRO A 80 -0.28 -6.44 5.81
CA PRO A 80 -0.87 -6.64 7.14
C PRO A 80 -2.27 -6.05 7.28
N ALA A 81 -2.56 -4.97 6.55
CA ALA A 81 -3.90 -4.37 6.45
C ALA A 81 -4.95 -5.26 5.76
N ILE A 82 -4.60 -5.99 4.69
CA ILE A 82 -5.51 -6.91 3.98
C ILE A 82 -5.84 -8.12 4.86
N ALA A 83 -4.83 -8.70 5.52
CA ALA A 83 -5.03 -9.83 6.44
C ALA A 83 -5.91 -9.43 7.62
N LEU A 84 -5.68 -8.23 8.17
CA LEU A 84 -6.49 -7.68 9.27
C LEU A 84 -7.94 -7.43 8.86
N LEU A 85 -8.17 -6.83 7.69
CA LEU A 85 -9.52 -6.56 7.19
C LEU A 85 -10.29 -7.86 6.90
N ARG A 86 -9.61 -8.91 6.42
CA ARG A 86 -10.21 -10.23 6.25
C ARG A 86 -10.60 -10.83 7.61
N ALA A 87 -9.68 -10.86 8.57
CA ALA A 87 -9.96 -11.36 9.92
C ALA A 87 -11.09 -10.58 10.60
N TYR A 88 -11.20 -9.27 10.36
CA TYR A 88 -12.30 -8.46 10.86
C TYR A 88 -13.63 -8.80 10.17
N ALA A 89 -13.62 -9.02 8.85
CA ALA A 89 -14.81 -9.46 8.12
C ALA A 89 -15.32 -10.81 8.65
N ASP A 90 -14.42 -11.78 8.83
CA ASP A 90 -14.73 -13.10 9.37
C ASP A 90 -15.31 -12.98 10.80
N TYR A 91 -14.72 -12.11 11.63
CA TYR A 91 -15.24 -11.80 12.96
C TYR A 91 -16.66 -11.21 12.92
N LEU A 92 -16.95 -10.29 12.01
CA LEU A 92 -18.28 -9.68 11.87
C LEU A 92 -19.34 -10.70 11.45
N VAL A 93 -18.99 -11.63 10.57
CA VAL A 93 -19.89 -12.71 10.15
C VAL A 93 -20.11 -13.68 11.30
N ALA A 94 -19.03 -14.22 11.87
CA ALA A 94 -19.09 -15.29 12.86
C ALA A 94 -19.69 -14.85 14.21
N HIS A 95 -19.36 -13.64 14.69
CA HIS A 95 -19.72 -13.21 16.05
C HIS A 95 -20.91 -12.25 16.09
N ARG A 96 -21.28 -11.66 14.95
CA ARG A 96 -22.38 -10.68 14.89
C ARG A 96 -23.45 -11.02 13.85
N GLY A 97 -23.29 -12.11 13.10
CA GLY A 97 -24.24 -12.47 12.02
C GLY A 97 -24.46 -11.35 11.02
N SER A 98 -23.45 -10.49 10.81
CA SER A 98 -23.64 -9.26 10.05
C SER A 98 -23.87 -9.57 8.57
N PRO A 99 -24.90 -8.99 7.93
CA PRO A 99 -25.11 -9.13 6.48
C PRO A 99 -23.92 -8.62 5.68
N ALA A 100 -23.70 -9.20 4.49
CA ALA A 100 -22.57 -8.85 3.62
C ALA A 100 -22.48 -7.34 3.32
N VAL A 101 -23.63 -6.68 3.13
CA VAL A 101 -23.69 -5.22 2.89
C VAL A 101 -23.17 -4.41 4.10
N THR A 102 -23.49 -4.84 5.32
CA THR A 102 -23.02 -4.21 6.55
C THR A 102 -21.52 -4.46 6.75
N VAL A 103 -21.05 -5.67 6.45
CA VAL A 103 -19.63 -6.02 6.47
C VAL A 103 -18.87 -5.12 5.49
N HIS A 104 -19.33 -5.02 4.24
CA HIS A 104 -18.70 -4.18 3.22
C HIS A 104 -18.63 -2.70 3.65
N LYS A 105 -19.74 -2.12 4.12
CA LYS A 105 -19.78 -0.75 4.64
C LYS A 105 -18.75 -0.54 5.76
N ARG A 106 -18.66 -1.48 6.71
CA ARG A 106 -17.69 -1.42 7.80
C ARG A 106 -16.25 -1.49 7.30
N LEU A 107 -15.95 -2.40 6.37
CA LEU A 107 -14.61 -2.50 5.78
C LEU A 107 -14.22 -1.21 5.06
N THR A 108 -15.16 -0.57 4.35
CA THR A 108 -14.93 0.72 3.71
C THR A 108 -14.57 1.80 4.73
N HIS A 109 -15.31 1.92 5.83
CA HIS A 109 -15.01 2.87 6.90
C HIS A 109 -13.63 2.62 7.53
N ILE A 110 -13.28 1.36 7.80
CA ILE A 110 -11.95 1.02 8.34
C ILE A 110 -10.86 1.28 7.30
N GLY A 111 -11.14 1.10 6.01
CA GLY A 111 -10.24 1.47 4.93
C GLY A 111 -9.89 2.97 4.92
N TYR A 112 -10.87 3.84 5.18
CA TYR A 112 -10.64 5.29 5.33
C TYR A 112 -9.77 5.59 6.56
N PHE A 113 -10.09 4.97 7.70
CA PHE A 113 -9.34 5.17 8.93
C PHE A 113 -7.87 4.71 8.80
N LEU A 114 -7.61 3.52 8.25
CA LEU A 114 -6.23 3.04 8.04
C LEU A 114 -5.45 3.91 7.06
N ARG A 115 -6.12 4.55 6.10
CA ARG A 115 -5.51 5.52 5.19
C ARG A 115 -5.15 6.80 5.92
N HIS A 116 -6.04 7.30 6.80
CA HIS A 116 -5.78 8.46 7.64
C HIS A 116 -4.55 8.22 8.54
N LEU A 117 -4.48 7.08 9.24
CA LEU A 117 -3.33 6.74 10.08
C LEU A 117 -2.00 6.76 9.32
N ARG A 118 -1.99 6.27 8.07
CA ARG A 118 -0.78 6.26 7.24
C ARG A 118 -0.26 7.66 6.89
N VAL A 119 -1.12 8.67 6.82
CA VAL A 119 -0.69 10.06 6.58
C VAL A 119 0.22 10.54 7.71
N TYR A 120 0.02 10.03 8.93
CA TYR A 120 0.79 10.36 10.13
C TYR A 120 1.81 9.28 10.53
N ASP A 121 2.16 8.39 9.59
CA ASP A 121 3.05 7.23 9.81
C ASP A 121 2.61 6.34 10.99
N ARG A 122 1.29 6.29 11.23
CA ARG A 122 0.67 5.43 12.24
C ARG A 122 0.11 4.17 11.61
N THR A 123 -0.01 3.14 12.44
CA THR A 123 -0.66 1.87 12.10
C THR A 123 -1.72 1.57 13.15
N TRP A 124 -2.58 0.59 12.88
CA TRP A 124 -3.56 0.13 13.87
C TRP A 124 -2.92 -0.42 15.17
N ARG A 125 -1.61 -0.76 15.15
CA ARG A 125 -0.86 -1.20 16.34
C ARG A 125 -0.29 -0.05 17.16
N SER A 126 -0.04 1.09 16.51
CA SER A 126 0.60 2.27 17.10
C SER A 126 -0.35 3.46 17.23
N MET A 127 -1.63 3.27 16.90
CA MET A 127 -2.65 4.30 17.02
C MET A 127 -2.96 4.57 18.50
N THR A 128 -3.16 5.85 18.79
CA THR A 128 -3.60 6.35 20.08
C THR A 128 -5.08 6.74 20.01
N LEU A 129 -5.69 7.04 21.15
CA LEU A 129 -7.04 7.61 21.18
C LEU A 129 -7.10 8.95 20.43
N ALA A 130 -6.06 9.77 20.53
CA ALA A 130 -5.95 11.04 19.83
C ALA A 130 -5.99 10.88 18.31
N ASP A 131 -5.42 9.80 17.76
CA ASP A 131 -5.49 9.51 16.32
C ASP A 131 -6.92 9.17 15.87
N VAL A 132 -7.71 8.52 16.73
CA VAL A 132 -9.12 8.23 16.48
C VAL A 132 -9.94 9.51 16.52
N ASP A 133 -9.71 10.36 17.52
CA ASP A 133 -10.42 11.63 17.67
C ASP A 133 -10.12 12.57 16.50
N ALA A 134 -8.85 12.68 16.11
CA ALA A 134 -8.43 13.47 14.95
C ALA A 134 -9.13 13.01 13.66
N PHE A 135 -9.25 11.69 13.44
CA PHE A 135 -9.97 11.15 12.31
C PHE A 135 -11.47 11.47 12.35
N LEU A 136 -12.11 11.37 13.51
CA LEU A 136 -13.54 11.68 13.67
C LEU A 136 -13.84 13.18 13.50
N VAL A 137 -12.92 14.05 13.94
CA VAL A 137 -13.00 15.50 13.68
C VAL A 137 -12.84 15.80 12.19
N ASP A 138 -11.95 15.10 11.47
CA ASP A 138 -11.85 15.24 10.02
C ASP A 138 -13.11 14.73 9.31
N CYS A 139 -13.71 13.64 9.78
CA CYS A 139 -14.98 13.14 9.26
C CYS A 139 -16.14 14.12 9.46
N SER A 140 -16.25 14.74 10.65
CA SER A 140 -17.34 15.68 10.95
C SER A 140 -17.30 16.95 10.10
N ARG A 141 -16.11 17.34 9.62
CA ARG A 141 -15.93 18.45 8.68
C ARG A 141 -16.31 18.09 7.25
N ARG A 142 -16.31 16.81 6.89
CA ARG A 142 -16.50 16.32 5.50
C ARG A 142 -17.83 15.65 5.25
N TYR A 143 -18.46 15.11 6.28
CA TYR A 143 -19.67 14.30 6.19
C TYR A 143 -20.76 14.80 7.12
N ALA A 144 -22.01 14.51 6.75
CA ALA A 144 -23.16 14.76 7.62
C ALA A 144 -23.03 14.01 8.95
N HIS A 145 -23.68 14.53 9.99
CA HIS A 145 -23.62 13.99 11.34
C HIS A 145 -23.98 12.50 11.42
N THR A 146 -25.01 12.07 10.68
CA THR A 146 -25.44 10.65 10.61
C THR A 146 -24.36 9.75 10.03
N THR A 147 -23.69 10.18 8.97
CA THR A 147 -22.58 9.45 8.35
C THR A 147 -21.37 9.38 9.29
N THR A 148 -21.06 10.47 9.99
CA THR A 148 -19.97 10.48 10.99
C THR A 148 -20.26 9.54 12.15
N ALA A 149 -21.51 9.48 12.63
CA ALA A 149 -21.93 8.54 13.66
C ALA A 149 -21.81 7.08 13.18
N ASP A 150 -22.21 6.79 11.94
CA ASP A 150 -22.02 5.48 11.31
C ASP A 150 -20.54 5.08 11.18
N ILE A 151 -19.67 6.04 10.86
CA ILE A 151 -18.22 5.84 10.82
C ILE A 151 -17.69 5.54 12.22
N ALA A 152 -18.06 6.34 13.22
CA ALA A 152 -17.66 6.12 14.61
C ALA A 152 -18.11 4.74 15.13
N GLY A 153 -19.33 4.31 14.78
CA GLY A 153 -19.82 2.96 15.07
C GLY A 153 -18.96 1.85 14.47
N SER A 154 -18.53 2.01 13.21
CA SER A 154 -17.60 1.09 12.56
C SER A 154 -16.24 1.04 13.26
N ILE A 155 -15.67 2.18 13.63
CA ILE A 155 -14.40 2.26 14.36
C ILE A 155 -14.52 1.56 15.72
N ARG A 156 -15.56 1.87 16.49
CA ARG A 156 -15.81 1.24 17.79
C ARG A 156 -15.89 -0.29 17.67
N SER A 157 -16.61 -0.78 16.66
CA SER A 157 -16.70 -2.22 16.38
C SER A 157 -15.34 -2.84 16.05
N PHE A 158 -14.52 -2.15 15.26
CA PHE A 158 -13.18 -2.58 14.91
C PHE A 158 -12.21 -2.58 16.10
N SER A 159 -12.23 -1.54 16.94
CA SER A 159 -11.43 -1.49 18.17
C SER A 159 -11.77 -2.63 19.13
N ARG A 160 -13.07 -2.98 19.25
CA ARG A 160 -13.49 -4.17 20.03
C ARG A 160 -12.94 -5.47 19.43
N PHE A 161 -12.91 -5.59 18.11
CA PHE A 161 -12.28 -6.74 17.44
C PHE A 161 -10.78 -6.82 17.74
N LEU A 162 -10.06 -5.70 17.66
CA LEU A 162 -8.63 -5.66 17.99
C LEU A 162 -8.37 -6.09 19.43
N PHE A 163 -9.17 -5.60 20.37
CA PHE A 163 -9.07 -5.98 21.78
C PHE A 163 -9.41 -7.45 22.02
N ALA A 164 -10.55 -7.93 21.51
CA ALA A 164 -11.02 -9.30 21.72
C ALA A 164 -10.07 -10.36 21.13
N THR A 165 -9.26 -9.99 20.15
CA THR A 165 -8.31 -10.89 19.48
C THR A 165 -6.86 -10.71 19.93
N GLY A 166 -6.63 -9.98 21.02
CA GLY A 166 -5.29 -9.73 21.57
C GLY A 166 -4.37 -8.93 20.64
N ARG A 167 -4.94 -8.23 19.66
CA ARG A 167 -4.20 -7.44 18.66
C ARG A 167 -3.88 -6.02 19.15
N SER A 168 -4.58 -5.55 20.18
CA SER A 168 -4.27 -4.29 20.88
C SER A 168 -4.26 -4.52 22.39
N SER A 169 -3.22 -4.05 23.07
CA SER A 169 -3.23 -3.90 24.53
C SER A 169 -4.10 -2.70 24.93
N ARG A 170 -4.60 -2.71 26.18
CA ARG A 170 -5.08 -1.48 26.84
C ARG A 170 -4.01 -0.41 26.83
#